data_AF-F4BXX1-F1
#
_entry.id   AF-F4BXX1-F1
#
_cell.length_a   1.000
_cell.length_b   1.000
_cell.length_c   1.000
_cell.angle_alpha   90.00
_cell.angle_beta   90.00
_cell.angle_gamma   90.00
#
_symmetry.space_group_name_H-M   'P 1'
#
loop_
_entity.id
_entity.type
_entity.pdbx_description
1 polymer ?
#
loop_
_entity_poly.entity_id
_entity_poly.type
_entity_poly.pdbx_seq_one_letter_code
_entity_poly.pdbx_strand_id
1 'polypeptide(L)'
;MRYSIYLLSMLLLVNLAGADVLINEMLANPATDWNDNGQVGGMDDEFIELYNSGNESVDVSGYSLKDKVFRSTPTEYSIPNGTVIGPGEFLVIFVSESGVYQGNEGDAIMLYDPTGDLVDEKEYDAATEDVSFARIPDGGEWRNSTAPSPGKPNQEAAS
;
A
#
# COMPACT_ATOMS: atom_id res chain seq x y z
N MET A 1 22.93 -10.57 54.65
CA MET A 1 22.67 -10.65 53.19
C MET A 1 21.48 -9.77 52.90
N ARG A 2 21.65 -8.66 52.19
CA ARG A 2 20.58 -7.72 51.85
C ARG A 2 20.27 -7.90 50.36
N TYR A 3 19.03 -8.25 50.02
CA TYR A 3 18.58 -8.36 48.63
C TYR A 3 18.10 -6.99 48.15
N SER A 4 18.78 -6.41 47.17
CA SER A 4 18.28 -5.25 46.42
C SER A 4 17.37 -5.74 45.32
N ILE A 5 16.10 -5.33 45.34
CA ILE A 5 15.15 -5.55 44.25
C ILE A 5 15.29 -4.34 43.31
N TYR A 6 15.76 -4.57 42.09
CA TYR A 6 15.70 -3.57 41.02
C TYR A 6 14.31 -3.66 40.40
N LEU A 7 13.48 -2.64 40.59
CA LEU A 7 12.27 -2.46 39.78
C LEU A 7 12.72 -1.99 38.39
N LEU A 8 12.60 -2.88 37.40
CA LEU A 8 12.79 -2.55 36.00
C LEU A 8 11.55 -1.75 35.56
N SER A 9 11.66 -0.42 35.48
CA SER A 9 10.64 0.40 34.85
C SER A 9 10.69 0.19 33.35
N MET A 10 9.74 -0.57 32.81
CA MET A 10 9.50 -0.66 31.38
C MET A 10 8.77 0.63 30.96
N LEU A 11 9.49 1.54 30.31
CA LEU A 11 8.90 2.70 29.66
C LEU A 11 8.14 2.19 28.43
N LEU A 12 6.81 2.13 28.51
CA LEU A 12 5.98 1.87 27.33
C LEU A 12 6.07 3.14 26.46
N LEU A 13 6.88 3.09 25.40
CA LEU A 13 6.81 4.06 24.33
C LEU A 13 5.44 3.88 23.65
N VAL A 14 4.53 4.81 23.91
CA VAL A 14 3.35 4.96 23.07
C VAL A 14 3.88 5.55 21.76
N ASN A 15 4.04 4.70 20.75
CA ASN A 15 4.11 5.17 19.37
C ASN A 15 2.76 5.84 19.11
N LEU A 16 2.72 7.17 19.05
CA LEU A 16 1.62 7.85 18.36
C LEU A 16 1.79 7.44 16.90
N ALA A 17 0.94 6.51 16.45
CA ALA A 17 0.92 6.03 15.08
C ALA A 17 0.88 7.23 14.13
N GLY A 18 1.94 7.37 13.33
CA GLY A 18 1.78 7.97 12.01
C GLY A 18 0.83 7.04 11.24
N ALA A 19 -0.18 7.65 10.61
CA ALA A 19 -1.28 7.05 9.86
C ALA A 19 -1.43 5.52 9.93
N ASP A 20 -2.54 5.07 10.52
CA ASP A 20 -2.91 3.65 10.52
C ASP A 20 -3.03 3.06 9.09
N VAL A 21 -3.24 3.91 8.08
CA VAL A 21 -3.34 3.54 6.66
C VAL A 21 -2.03 3.78 5.91
N LEU A 22 -1.57 2.76 5.19
CA LEU A 22 -0.32 2.77 4.42
C LEU A 22 -0.50 2.08 3.06
N ILE A 23 0.47 2.22 2.16
CA ILE A 23 0.51 1.44 0.90
C ILE A 23 1.03 0.05 1.26
N ASN A 24 0.26 -0.99 0.95
CA ASN A 24 0.52 -2.37 1.36
C ASN A 24 1.06 -3.24 0.22
N GLU A 25 0.48 -3.10 -0.96
CA GLU A 25 0.85 -3.88 -2.13
C GLU A 25 0.72 -3.05 -3.40
N MET A 26 1.65 -3.25 -4.33
CA MET A 26 1.68 -2.62 -5.64
C MET A 26 2.05 -3.64 -6.70
N LEU A 27 1.23 -3.76 -7.74
CA LEU A 27 1.57 -4.51 -8.93
C LEU A 27 1.67 -3.56 -10.13
N ALA A 28 2.90 -3.31 -10.57
CA ALA A 28 3.20 -2.39 -11.65
C ALA A 28 3.27 -3.03 -13.04
N ASN A 29 3.50 -4.36 -13.12
CA ASN A 29 3.67 -5.04 -14.40
C ASN A 29 2.83 -6.34 -14.45
N PRO A 30 1.51 -6.23 -14.55
CA PRO A 30 0.61 -7.40 -14.58
C PRO A 30 0.68 -8.15 -15.92
N ALA A 31 0.66 -9.47 -15.85
CA ALA A 31 0.41 -10.38 -16.98
C ALA A 31 -0.77 -11.33 -16.74
N THR A 32 -1.42 -11.22 -15.58
CA THR A 32 -2.67 -11.90 -15.22
C THR A 32 -3.82 -10.89 -15.17
N ASP A 33 -5.05 -11.36 -15.42
CA ASP A 33 -6.31 -10.60 -15.22
C ASP A 33 -6.57 -10.49 -13.71
N TRP A 34 -6.06 -9.42 -13.09
CA TRP A 34 -6.13 -9.22 -11.64
C TRP A 34 -7.41 -8.50 -11.22
N ASN A 35 -8.08 -7.81 -12.14
CA ASN A 35 -9.34 -7.13 -11.89
C ASN A 35 -10.59 -7.95 -12.31
N ASP A 36 -10.40 -9.18 -12.78
CA ASP A 36 -11.44 -10.13 -13.23
C ASP A 36 -12.36 -9.57 -14.33
N ASN A 37 -11.86 -8.66 -15.18
CA ASN A 37 -12.66 -8.02 -16.23
C ASN A 37 -12.71 -8.81 -17.55
N GLY A 38 -11.96 -9.92 -17.64
CA GLY A 38 -11.87 -10.80 -18.80
C GLY A 38 -10.81 -10.39 -19.83
N GLN A 39 -10.02 -9.35 -19.56
CA GLN A 39 -8.84 -8.96 -20.33
C GLN A 39 -7.60 -9.32 -19.52
N VAL A 40 -6.65 -10.00 -20.15
CA VAL A 40 -5.45 -10.48 -19.48
C VAL A 40 -4.30 -9.52 -19.76
N GLY A 41 -3.76 -8.95 -18.69
CA GLY A 41 -2.51 -8.21 -18.72
C GLY A 41 -2.64 -6.85 -19.38
N GLY A 42 -1.77 -5.94 -18.95
CA GLY A 42 -1.77 -4.55 -19.38
C GLY A 42 -2.05 -3.59 -18.24
N MET A 43 -1.96 -2.31 -18.55
CA MET A 43 -1.94 -1.24 -17.53
C MET A 43 -3.21 -1.21 -16.67
N ASP A 44 -4.33 -1.73 -17.16
CA ASP A 44 -5.61 -1.74 -16.43
C ASP A 44 -5.63 -2.72 -15.25
N ASP A 45 -4.74 -3.73 -15.24
CA ASP A 45 -4.58 -4.70 -14.15
C ASP A 45 -3.56 -4.24 -13.10
N GLU A 46 -2.88 -3.11 -13.32
CA GLU A 46 -2.00 -2.52 -12.32
C GLU A 46 -2.85 -2.10 -11.13
N PHE A 47 -2.36 -2.34 -9.92
CA PHE A 47 -3.07 -1.95 -8.70
C PHE A 47 -2.16 -1.38 -7.63
N ILE A 48 -2.77 -0.57 -6.79
CA ILE A 48 -2.24 -0.06 -5.53
C ILE A 48 -3.23 -0.49 -4.45
N GLU A 49 -2.73 -1.13 -3.40
CA GLU A 49 -3.52 -1.55 -2.25
C GLU A 49 -3.14 -0.73 -1.02
N LEU A 50 -4.15 -0.20 -0.34
CA LEU A 50 -4.00 0.40 0.98
C LEU A 50 -4.40 -0.60 2.07
N TYR A 51 -3.71 -0.56 3.20
CA TYR A 51 -4.01 -1.39 4.37
C TYR A 51 -4.13 -0.55 5.62
N ASN A 52 -5.14 -0.84 6.43
CA ASN A 52 -5.28 -0.28 7.76
C ASN A 52 -4.60 -1.21 8.79
N SER A 53 -3.40 -0.82 9.20
CA SER A 53 -2.59 -1.49 10.23
C SER A 53 -3.01 -1.19 11.67
N GLY A 54 -3.96 -0.26 11.86
CA GLY A 54 -4.50 0.15 13.14
C GLY A 54 -5.58 -0.79 13.69
N ASN A 55 -6.14 -0.40 14.83
CA ASN A 55 -7.20 -1.14 15.53
C ASN A 55 -8.59 -0.48 15.46
N GLU A 56 -8.70 0.65 14.78
CA GLU A 56 -9.95 1.39 14.55
C GLU A 56 -10.19 1.57 13.05
N SER A 57 -11.43 1.83 12.65
CA SER A 57 -11.75 2.16 11.26
C SER A 57 -11.23 3.54 10.90
N VAL A 58 -10.68 3.68 9.69
CA VAL A 58 -10.16 4.94 9.16
C VAL A 58 -10.99 5.39 7.97
N ASP A 59 -11.52 6.61 8.03
CA ASP A 59 -12.13 7.28 6.89
C ASP A 59 -11.02 7.85 6.00
N VAL A 60 -10.88 7.28 4.80
CA VAL A 60 -9.86 7.65 3.81
C VAL A 60 -10.42 8.57 2.73
N SER A 61 -11.59 9.17 2.96
CA SER A 61 -12.19 10.15 2.06
C SER A 61 -11.24 11.30 1.77
N GLY A 62 -10.97 11.55 0.48
CA GLY A 62 -10.12 12.66 0.05
C GLY A 62 -8.61 12.44 0.23
N TYR A 63 -8.18 11.28 0.72
CA TYR A 63 -6.79 10.85 0.54
C TYR A 63 -6.48 10.81 -0.96
N SER A 64 -5.23 11.03 -1.36
CA SER A 64 -4.86 10.96 -2.77
C SER A 64 -3.62 10.13 -3.06
N LEU A 65 -3.68 9.41 -4.18
CA LEU A 65 -2.57 8.68 -4.77
C LEU A 65 -1.97 9.49 -5.91
N LYS A 66 -0.65 9.56 -5.97
CA LYS A 66 0.10 10.24 -7.03
C LYS A 66 1.27 9.39 -7.50
N ASP A 67 1.51 9.38 -8.80
CA ASP A 67 2.71 8.81 -9.41
C ASP A 67 3.83 9.87 -9.53
N LYS A 68 5.08 9.40 -9.57
CA LYS A 68 6.26 10.25 -9.77
C LYS A 68 6.55 10.37 -11.27
N VAL A 69 5.68 11.10 -11.97
CA VAL A 69 5.94 11.86 -13.22
C VAL A 69 7.13 11.36 -14.06
N PHE A 70 7.01 10.22 -14.74
CA PHE A 70 7.83 9.95 -15.93
C PHE A 70 7.22 10.56 -17.21
N ARG A 71 6.00 11.10 -17.11
CA ARG A 71 5.30 11.89 -18.14
C ARG A 71 4.91 13.22 -17.54
N SER A 72 5.01 14.31 -18.30
CA SER A 72 4.99 15.74 -17.93
C SER A 72 3.94 16.27 -16.92
N THR A 73 3.02 15.46 -16.42
CA THR A 73 1.97 15.79 -15.45
C THR A 73 1.70 14.59 -14.55
N PRO A 74 1.86 14.70 -13.21
CA PRO A 74 1.44 13.65 -12.29
C PRO A 74 -0.06 13.44 -12.38
N THR A 75 -0.48 12.18 -12.34
CA THR A 75 -1.89 11.82 -12.27
C THR A 75 -2.24 11.72 -10.78
N GLU A 76 -3.21 12.52 -10.34
CA GLU A 76 -3.69 12.49 -8.95
C GLU A 76 -5.07 11.84 -8.92
N TYR A 77 -5.19 10.78 -8.12
CA TYR A 77 -6.46 10.13 -7.82
C TYR A 77 -6.88 10.44 -6.40
N SER A 78 -8.04 11.08 -6.22
CA SER A 78 -8.62 11.31 -4.91
C SER A 78 -9.61 10.19 -4.57
N ILE A 79 -9.42 9.56 -3.41
CA ILE A 79 -10.29 8.50 -2.92
C ILE A 79 -11.70 9.07 -2.65
N PRO A 80 -12.78 8.43 -3.16
CA PRO A 80 -14.14 8.92 -3.03
C PRO A 80 -14.58 9.15 -1.58
N ASN A 81 -15.48 10.12 -1.39
CA ASN A 81 -16.04 10.41 -0.09
C ASN A 81 -16.92 9.27 0.45
N GLY A 82 -16.82 9.00 1.75
CA GLY A 82 -17.48 7.88 2.43
C GLY A 82 -16.69 6.56 2.39
N THR A 83 -15.44 6.57 1.92
CA THR A 83 -14.60 5.36 1.87
C THR A 83 -13.94 5.13 3.22
N VAL A 84 -14.19 3.96 3.81
CA VAL A 84 -13.68 3.59 5.14
C VAL A 84 -12.97 2.25 5.05
N ILE A 85 -11.79 2.15 5.67
CA ILE A 85 -11.02 0.91 5.80
C ILE A 85 -11.11 0.46 7.26
N GLY A 86 -11.70 -0.71 7.52
CA GLY A 86 -11.72 -1.30 8.86
C GLY A 86 -10.34 -1.80 9.33
N PRO A 87 -10.18 -2.11 10.62
CA PRO A 87 -8.91 -2.60 11.14
C PRO A 87 -8.53 -3.94 10.51
N GLY A 88 -7.34 -4.02 9.93
CA GLY A 88 -6.86 -5.20 9.21
C GLY A 88 -7.50 -5.40 7.83
N GLU A 89 -8.25 -4.43 7.31
CA GLU A 89 -8.86 -4.48 6.00
C GLU A 89 -8.03 -3.75 4.94
N PHE A 90 -8.38 -4.00 3.67
CA PHE A 90 -7.68 -3.54 2.49
C PHE A 90 -8.59 -2.70 1.60
N LEU A 91 -8.02 -1.76 0.87
CA LEU A 91 -8.65 -1.05 -0.24
C LEU A 91 -7.78 -1.20 -1.48
N VAL A 92 -8.28 -1.94 -2.47
CA VAL A 92 -7.60 -2.14 -3.76
C VAL A 92 -8.09 -1.09 -4.74
N ILE A 93 -7.15 -0.42 -5.39
CA ILE A 93 -7.41 0.61 -6.39
C ILE A 93 -6.65 0.23 -7.66
N PHE A 94 -7.39 -0.15 -8.70
CA PHE A 94 -6.80 -0.46 -10.00
C PHE A 94 -6.52 0.82 -10.79
N VAL A 95 -5.57 0.74 -11.71
CA VAL A 95 -5.26 1.83 -12.65
C VAL A 95 -6.43 2.08 -13.60
N SER A 96 -7.22 1.07 -13.94
CA SER A 96 -8.47 1.24 -14.70
C SER A 96 -9.48 2.18 -14.01
N GLU A 97 -9.40 2.30 -12.68
CA GLU A 97 -10.23 3.20 -11.88
C GLU A 97 -9.55 4.56 -11.66
N SER A 98 -8.28 4.53 -11.24
CA SER A 98 -7.57 5.71 -10.75
C SER A 98 -6.83 6.50 -11.81
N GLY A 99 -6.40 5.84 -12.90
CA GLY A 99 -5.46 6.37 -13.86
C GLY A 99 -4.03 6.59 -13.32
N VAL A 100 -3.73 6.16 -12.09
CA VAL A 100 -2.39 6.31 -11.47
C VAL A 100 -1.47 5.22 -11.99
N TYR A 101 -0.88 5.46 -13.15
CA TYR A 101 0.00 4.52 -13.83
C TYR A 101 1.30 4.24 -13.06
N GLN A 102 1.79 3.00 -13.13
CA GLN A 102 3.03 2.55 -12.50
C GLN A 102 4.07 2.17 -13.57
N GLY A 103 5.15 2.94 -13.70
CA GLY A 103 6.19 2.67 -14.70
C GLY A 103 6.93 1.34 -14.52
N ASN A 104 7.02 0.51 -15.57
CA ASN A 104 7.80 -0.74 -15.54
C ASN A 104 9.31 -0.56 -15.32
N GLU A 105 9.87 0.58 -15.76
CA GLU A 105 11.30 0.92 -15.66
C GLU A 105 11.62 1.79 -14.44
N GLY A 106 10.74 1.76 -13.43
CA GLY A 106 10.86 2.49 -12.18
C GLY A 106 9.89 3.66 -12.07
N ASP A 107 9.38 3.86 -10.85
CA ASP A 107 8.43 4.91 -10.49
C ASP A 107 8.43 5.10 -8.96
N ALA A 108 7.64 6.06 -8.48
CA ALA A 108 7.24 6.11 -7.09
C ALA A 108 5.75 6.43 -6.97
N ILE A 109 5.08 5.71 -6.08
CA ILE A 109 3.69 6.00 -5.70
C ILE A 109 3.68 6.61 -4.31
N MET A 110 3.00 7.75 -4.18
CA MET A 110 2.84 8.49 -2.93
C MET A 110 1.38 8.53 -2.53
N LEU A 111 1.13 8.30 -1.23
CA LEU A 111 -0.16 8.46 -0.58
C LEU A 111 -0.14 9.76 0.23
N TYR A 112 -1.12 10.63 0.01
CA TYR A 112 -1.32 11.86 0.77
C TYR A 112 -2.64 11.83 1.53
N ASP A 113 -2.67 12.48 2.68
CA ASP A 113 -3.92 12.74 3.40
C ASP A 113 -4.67 13.96 2.82
N PRO A 114 -5.94 14.23 3.24
CA PRO A 114 -6.72 15.35 2.74
C PRO A 114 -6.16 16.73 3.09
N THR A 115 -5.22 16.81 4.04
CA THR A 115 -4.50 18.05 4.37
C THR A 115 -3.29 18.29 3.47
N GLY A 116 -2.93 17.29 2.66
CA GLY A 116 -1.80 17.33 1.72
C GLY A 116 -0.49 16.85 2.32
N ASP A 117 -0.52 16.26 3.53
CA ASP A 117 0.67 15.69 4.14
C ASP A 117 0.94 14.31 3.55
N LEU A 118 2.23 14.00 3.30
CA LEU A 118 2.66 12.70 2.80
C LEU A 118 2.48 11.65 3.91
N VAL A 119 1.71 10.61 3.60
CA VAL A 119 1.41 9.50 4.51
C VAL A 119 2.40 8.34 4.31
N ASP A 120 2.55 7.87 3.07
CA ASP A 120 3.45 6.77 2.72
C ASP A 120 3.94 6.92 1.27
N GLU A 121 5.05 6.27 0.96
CA GLU A 121 5.66 6.27 -0.38
C GLU A 121 6.30 4.92 -0.67
N LYS A 122 6.18 4.48 -1.92
CA LYS A 122 6.93 3.35 -2.45
C LYS A 122 7.58 3.71 -3.78
N GLU A 123 8.90 3.91 -3.73
CA GLU A 123 9.78 4.02 -4.91
C GLU A 123 10.37 2.65 -5.28
N TYR A 124 10.59 2.42 -6.57
CA TYR A 124 11.22 1.24 -7.12
C TYR A 124 11.93 1.53 -8.45
N ASP A 125 12.97 0.75 -8.76
CA ASP A 125 13.80 0.96 -9.95
C ASP A 125 13.32 0.19 -11.20
N ALA A 126 12.62 -0.93 -11.01
CA ALA A 126 12.06 -1.74 -12.08
C ALA A 126 11.02 -2.72 -11.54
N ALA A 127 9.98 -2.99 -12.33
CA ALA A 127 8.96 -3.99 -12.03
C ALA A 127 9.25 -5.31 -12.78
N THR A 128 8.98 -6.44 -12.12
CA THR A 128 9.00 -7.78 -12.77
C THR A 128 7.57 -8.21 -13.03
N GLU A 129 7.36 -8.88 -14.18
CA GLU A 129 6.04 -9.35 -14.59
C GLU A 129 5.39 -10.24 -13.53
N ASP A 130 4.15 -9.93 -13.14
CA ASP A 130 3.36 -10.60 -12.08
C ASP A 130 4.09 -10.75 -10.73
N VAL A 131 5.04 -9.86 -10.45
CA VAL A 131 5.70 -9.77 -9.15
C VAL A 131 5.32 -8.44 -8.51
N SER A 132 4.55 -8.49 -7.43
CA SER A 132 4.16 -7.31 -6.67
C SER A 132 5.28 -6.88 -5.72
N PHE A 133 5.33 -5.58 -5.44
CA PHE A 133 5.95 -5.08 -4.22
C PHE A 133 4.91 -5.21 -3.12
N ALA A 134 5.20 -5.97 -2.08
CA ALA A 134 4.27 -6.27 -1.00
C ALA A 134 4.94 -6.07 0.36
N ARG A 135 4.22 -5.50 1.32
CA ARG A 135 4.65 -5.52 2.73
C ARG A 135 4.33 -6.89 3.32
N ILE A 136 5.35 -7.59 3.84
CA ILE A 136 5.19 -8.96 4.36
C ILE A 136 5.74 -9.06 5.80
N PRO A 137 4.87 -9.34 6.82
CA PRO A 137 3.40 -9.41 6.73
C PRO A 137 2.80 -8.03 6.38
N ASP A 138 1.47 -7.95 6.19
CA ASP A 138 0.78 -6.68 5.89
C ASP A 138 1.18 -5.56 6.87
N GLY A 139 1.49 -4.39 6.33
CA GLY A 139 2.06 -3.26 7.09
C GLY A 139 3.51 -3.43 7.55
N GLY A 140 4.17 -4.54 7.20
CA GLY A 140 5.58 -4.82 7.50
C GLY A 140 6.56 -4.22 6.49
N GLU A 141 7.66 -4.95 6.28
CA GLU A 141 8.74 -4.55 5.36
C GLU A 141 8.40 -4.90 3.91
N TRP A 142 8.79 -4.03 2.98
CA TRP A 142 8.67 -4.26 1.55
C TRP A 142 9.50 -5.46 1.09
N ARG A 143 8.88 -6.35 0.31
CA ARG A 143 9.49 -7.47 -0.40
C ARG A 143 8.86 -7.61 -1.79
N ASN A 144 9.53 -8.36 -2.65
CA ASN A 144 8.91 -8.82 -3.88
C ASN A 144 8.12 -10.09 -3.58
N SER A 145 6.87 -10.15 -4.05
CA SER A 145 5.98 -11.31 -3.95
C SER A 145 5.71 -11.90 -5.33
N THR A 146 5.79 -13.22 -5.44
CA THR A 146 5.37 -13.96 -6.65
C THR A 146 3.91 -14.41 -6.59
N ALA A 147 3.17 -13.92 -5.60
CA ALA A 147 1.74 -14.12 -5.44
C ALA A 147 1.08 -12.79 -5.08
N PRO A 148 0.84 -11.92 -6.08
CA PRO A 148 0.04 -10.74 -5.86
C PRO A 148 -1.31 -11.12 -5.24
N SER A 149 -1.78 -10.31 -4.29
CA SER A 149 -2.89 -10.70 -3.41
C SER A 149 -3.91 -9.58 -3.21
N PRO A 150 -4.47 -8.97 -4.28
CA PRO A 150 -5.40 -7.87 -4.14
C PRO A 150 -6.59 -8.25 -3.24
N GLY A 151 -6.76 -7.48 -2.16
CA GLY A 151 -7.81 -7.61 -1.16
C GLY A 151 -7.57 -8.73 -0.15
N LYS A 152 -6.35 -9.27 -0.05
CA LYS A 152 -6.00 -10.42 0.79
C LYS A 152 -4.63 -10.23 1.44
N PRO A 153 -4.33 -10.97 2.53
CA PRO A 153 -3.03 -10.89 3.19
C PRO A 153 -1.86 -11.29 2.29
N ASN A 154 -0.81 -10.47 2.30
CA ASN A 154 0.40 -10.67 1.50
C ASN A 154 1.19 -11.93 1.90
N GLN A 155 1.77 -12.61 0.92
CA GLN A 155 2.63 -13.79 1.07
C GLN A 155 3.82 -13.72 0.11
N GLU A 156 4.94 -14.38 0.37
CA GLU A 156 6.12 -14.30 -0.54
C GLU A 156 5.92 -15.08 -1.85
N ALA A 157 5.18 -16.18 -1.78
CA ALA A 157 4.95 -17.08 -2.91
C ALA A 157 3.55 -17.70 -2.84
N ALA A 158 3.03 -18.10 -4.00
CA ALA A 158 1.75 -18.78 -4.09
C ALA A 158 1.89 -20.14 -3.41
N SER A 159 1.03 -20.40 -2.42
CA SER A 159 0.96 -21.70 -1.72
C SER A 159 0.10 -22.72 -2.44
#